data_AF-A0A358KGJ5-F1
#
_entry.id   AF-A0A358KGJ5-F1
#
_cell.length_a   1.000
_cell.length_b   1.000
_cell.length_c   1.000
_cell.angle_alpha   90.00
_cell.angle_beta   90.00
_cell.angle_gamma   90.00
#
_symmetry.space_group_name_H-M   'P 1'
#
loop_
_entity.id
_entity.type
_entity.pdbx_description
1 polymer ?
#
loop_
_entity_poly.entity_id
_entity_poly.type
_entity_poly.pdbx_seq_one_letter_code
_entity_poly.pdbx_strand_id
1 'polypeptide(L)'
;MIHRIVVLAAVVALGQAQMAAQIRLAKTCTVHFATPEQGKSRLAKHDAYIKGLSPFERAAKILKAGPVSTEEYIDFIGVQTLEWDENDKAKLKKIIQIASS
;
A
#
# COMPACT_ATOMS: atom_id res chain seq x y z
N MET A 1 25.83 -5.22 -33.15
CA MET A 1 24.84 -6.26 -32.82
C MET A 1 24.97 -6.77 -31.38
N ILE A 2 26.18 -7.08 -30.89
CA ILE A 2 26.43 -7.62 -29.53
C ILE A 2 25.88 -6.72 -28.39
N HIS A 3 26.09 -5.41 -28.45
CA HIS A 3 25.58 -4.47 -27.43
C HIS A 3 24.06 -4.50 -27.25
N ARG A 4 23.30 -4.68 -28.34
CA ARG A 4 21.83 -4.76 -28.29
C ARG A 4 21.34 -6.05 -27.62
N ILE A 5 22.06 -7.15 -27.81
CA ILE A 5 21.77 -8.45 -27.20
C ILE A 5 22.04 -8.41 -25.70
N VAL A 6 23.17 -7.80 -25.29
CA VAL A 6 23.52 -7.66 -23.86
C VAL A 6 22.50 -6.78 -23.13
N VAL A 7 22.08 -5.66 -23.72
CA VAL A 7 21.05 -4.78 -23.13
C VAL A 7 19.72 -5.52 -23.01
N LEU A 8 19.30 -6.25 -24.04
CA LEU A 8 18.04 -7.01 -23.99
C LEU A 8 18.08 -8.10 -22.92
N ALA A 9 19.18 -8.84 -22.81
CA ALA A 9 19.37 -9.86 -21.79
C ALA A 9 19.35 -9.26 -20.36
N ALA A 10 19.96 -8.10 -20.16
CA ALA A 10 19.94 -7.40 -18.87
C ALA A 10 18.50 -6.95 -18.50
N VAL A 11 17.74 -6.42 -19.45
CA VAL A 11 16.34 -6.02 -19.23
C VAL A 11 15.45 -7.24 -18.88
N VAL A 12 15.63 -8.37 -19.56
CA VAL A 12 14.90 -9.61 -19.27
C VAL A 12 15.26 -10.15 -17.89
N ALA A 13 16.55 -10.16 -17.52
CA ALA A 13 17.01 -10.62 -16.21
C ALA A 13 16.47 -9.75 -15.06
N LEU A 14 16.46 -8.41 -15.22
CA LEU A 14 15.85 -7.50 -14.25
C LEU A 14 14.33 -7.75 -14.12
N GLY A 15 13.64 -7.98 -15.24
CA GLY A 15 12.21 -8.31 -15.23
C GLY A 15 11.91 -9.61 -14.49
N GLN A 16 12.73 -10.64 -14.66
CA GLN A 16 12.59 -11.92 -13.94
C GLN A 16 12.88 -11.79 -12.45
N ALA A 17 13.93 -11.03 -12.06
CA ALA A 17 14.24 -10.77 -10.66
C ALA A 17 13.10 -10.01 -9.95
N GLN A 18 12.49 -9.03 -10.64
CA GLN A 18 11.35 -8.27 -10.11
C GLN A 18 10.09 -9.14 -9.95
N MET A 19 9.85 -10.10 -10.86
CA MET A 19 8.77 -11.08 -10.74
C MET A 19 9.00 -12.08 -9.60
N ALA A 20 10.23 -12.57 -9.42
CA ALA A 20 10.59 -13.48 -8.33
C ALA A 20 10.52 -12.82 -6.94
N ALA A 21 10.68 -11.50 -6.88
CA ALA A 21 10.55 -10.72 -5.65
C ALA A 21 9.08 -10.44 -5.23
N GLN A 22 8.09 -10.79 -6.05
CA GLN A 22 6.69 -10.55 -5.70
C GLN A 22 6.22 -11.52 -4.62
N ILE A 23 5.76 -10.96 -3.50
CA ILE A 23 5.11 -11.72 -2.44
C ILE A 23 3.72 -12.13 -2.96
N ARG A 24 3.43 -13.42 -3.04
CA ARG A 24 2.10 -13.92 -3.42
C ARG A 24 1.31 -14.23 -2.17
N LEU A 25 0.03 -13.85 -2.16
CA LEU A 25 -0.95 -14.27 -1.15
C LEU A 25 -1.88 -15.37 -1.70
N ALA A 26 -2.13 -15.35 -3.01
CA ALA A 26 -2.86 -16.39 -3.73
C ALA A 26 -2.38 -16.44 -5.19
N LYS A 27 -2.86 -17.42 -5.97
CA LYS A 27 -2.46 -17.62 -7.39
C LYS A 27 -2.51 -16.34 -8.25
N THR A 28 -3.50 -15.48 -8.00
CA THR A 28 -3.74 -14.23 -8.74
C THR A 28 -3.63 -12.98 -7.86
N CYS A 29 -3.09 -13.10 -6.64
CA CYS A 29 -3.01 -12.00 -5.68
C CYS A 29 -1.59 -11.80 -5.18
N THR A 30 -1.04 -10.62 -5.42
CA THR A 30 0.30 -10.20 -4.97
C THR A 30 0.21 -9.11 -3.92
N VAL A 31 1.20 -9.08 -3.03
CA VAL A 31 1.33 -8.10 -1.96
C VAL A 31 2.54 -7.21 -2.25
N HIS A 32 2.33 -5.91 -2.10
CA HIS A 32 3.35 -4.88 -2.22
C HIS A 32 3.30 -3.99 -0.98
N PHE A 33 4.46 -3.69 -0.39
CA PHE A 33 4.57 -2.69 0.66
C PHE A 33 4.48 -1.31 0.02
N ALA A 34 3.44 -0.56 0.36
CA ALA A 34 3.21 0.79 -0.16
C ALA A 34 4.16 1.79 0.49
N THR A 35 4.64 2.78 -0.27
CA THR A 35 5.31 3.96 0.31
C THR A 35 4.28 4.83 1.08
N PRO A 36 4.72 5.76 1.94
CA PRO A 36 3.83 6.71 2.60
C PRO A 36 2.94 7.47 1.60
N GLU A 37 3.47 7.91 0.46
CA GLU A 37 2.70 8.62 -0.57
C GLU A 37 1.64 7.72 -1.22
N GLN A 38 2.01 6.47 -1.50
CA GLN A 38 1.06 5.48 -2.01
C GLN A 38 -0.01 5.16 -0.96
N GLY A 39 0.36 5.04 0.31
CA GLY A 39 -0.56 4.88 1.43
C GLY A 39 -1.53 6.05 1.52
N LYS A 40 -1.01 7.28 1.43
CA LYS A 40 -1.81 8.51 1.53
C LYS A 40 -2.83 8.57 0.40
N SER A 41 -2.41 8.33 -0.84
CA SER A 41 -3.32 8.34 -2.00
C SER A 41 -4.43 7.29 -1.90
N ARG A 42 -4.16 6.15 -1.25
CA ARG A 42 -5.15 5.09 -1.03
C ARG A 42 -6.11 5.42 0.11
N LEU A 43 -5.61 5.89 1.26
CA LEU A 43 -6.43 6.25 2.42
C LEU A 43 -7.29 7.50 2.17
N ALA A 44 -6.76 8.49 1.46
CA ALA A 44 -7.44 9.75 1.13
C ALA A 44 -8.46 9.63 -0.02
N LYS A 45 -8.65 8.42 -0.57
CA LYS A 45 -9.54 8.22 -1.70
C LYS A 45 -11.00 8.43 -1.28
N HIS A 46 -11.74 9.22 -2.04
CA HIS A 46 -13.19 9.42 -1.85
C HIS A 46 -14.00 8.21 -2.33
N ASP A 47 -13.73 7.05 -1.76
CA ASP A 47 -14.44 5.83 -2.04
C ASP A 47 -15.79 5.76 -1.29
N ALA A 48 -16.48 4.63 -1.42
CA ALA A 48 -17.78 4.42 -0.76
C ALA A 48 -17.67 4.47 0.77
N TYR A 49 -16.53 4.09 1.34
CA TYR A 49 -16.31 4.14 2.78
C TYR A 49 -16.25 5.60 3.25
N ILE A 50 -15.37 6.40 2.66
CA ILE A 50 -15.21 7.82 3.02
C ILE A 50 -16.51 8.60 2.81
N LYS A 51 -17.20 8.37 1.69
CA LYS A 51 -18.49 9.03 1.38
C LYS A 51 -19.63 8.59 2.30
N GLY A 52 -19.56 7.38 2.85
CA GLY A 52 -20.58 6.82 3.72
C GLY A 52 -20.50 7.30 5.17
N LEU A 53 -19.37 7.87 5.60
CA LEU A 53 -19.20 8.35 6.97
C LEU A 53 -20.06 9.61 7.23
N SER A 54 -20.79 9.61 8.34
CA SER A 54 -21.43 10.81 8.87
C SER A 54 -20.41 11.76 9.53
N PRO A 55 -20.74 13.05 9.72
CA PRO A 55 -19.89 13.97 10.47
C PRO A 55 -19.55 13.50 11.89
N PHE A 56 -20.50 12.82 12.55
CA PHE A 56 -20.31 12.25 13.89
C PHE A 56 -19.29 11.12 13.89
N GLU A 57 -19.38 10.19 12.94
CA GLU A 57 -18.43 9.06 12.86
C GLU A 57 -17.01 9.53 12.58
N ARG A 58 -16.83 10.54 11.71
CA ARG A 58 -15.51 11.14 11.48
C ARG A 58 -14.95 11.76 12.75
N ALA A 59 -15.76 12.53 13.48
CA ALA A 59 -15.39 13.12 14.76
C ALA A 59 -14.97 12.08 15.80
N ALA A 60 -15.73 11.00 15.92
CA ALA A 60 -15.43 9.88 16.81
C ALA A 60 -14.11 9.18 16.45
N LYS A 61 -13.84 8.97 15.15
CA LYS A 61 -12.60 8.31 14.68
C LYS A 61 -11.33 9.10 14.96
N ILE A 62 -11.42 10.43 14.93
CA ILE A 62 -10.26 11.31 15.14
C ILE A 62 -10.25 11.95 16.53
N LEU A 63 -11.16 11.52 17.41
CA LEU A 63 -11.30 11.98 18.80
C LEU A 63 -11.45 13.51 18.93
N LYS A 64 -12.19 14.12 18.00
CA LYS A 64 -12.44 15.57 17.99
C LYS A 64 -13.88 15.87 18.38
N ALA A 65 -14.09 16.90 19.19
CA ALA A 65 -15.42 17.39 19.52
C ALA A 65 -16.04 18.19 18.35
N GLY A 66 -17.34 18.03 18.15
CA GLY A 66 -18.10 18.71 17.09
C GLY A 66 -18.04 17.98 15.73
N PRO A 67 -18.82 18.44 14.73
CA PRO A 67 -18.86 17.80 13.43
C PRO A 67 -17.53 17.97 12.67
N VAL A 68 -17.05 16.89 12.06
CA VAL A 68 -15.84 16.88 11.22
C VAL A 68 -16.25 16.77 9.75
N SER A 69 -15.66 17.58 8.87
CA SER A 69 -15.90 17.50 7.42
C SER A 69 -15.20 16.29 6.79
N THR A 70 -15.56 15.95 5.56
CA THR A 70 -14.89 14.86 4.83
C THR A 70 -13.42 15.21 4.59
N GLU A 71 -13.15 16.45 4.20
CA GLU A 71 -11.82 16.96 3.87
C GLU A 71 -10.91 16.96 5.11
N GLU A 72 -11.43 17.41 6.26
CA GLU A 72 -10.67 17.40 7.52
C GLU A 72 -10.30 15.97 7.93
N TYR A 73 -11.22 15.02 7.77
CA TYR A 73 -10.95 13.61 8.05
C TYR A 73 -9.92 13.02 7.08
N ILE A 74 -10.00 13.37 5.80
CA ILE A 74 -9.02 12.95 4.77
C ILE A 74 -7.63 13.48 5.09
N ASP A 75 -7.53 14.76 5.47
CA ASP A 75 -6.26 15.38 5.85
C ASP A 75 -5.66 14.67 7.07
N PHE A 76 -6.51 14.34 8.06
CA PHE A 76 -6.09 13.58 9.24
C PHE A 76 -5.58 12.19 8.89
N ILE A 77 -6.32 11.38 8.13
CA ILE A 77 -5.92 9.99 7.83
C ILE A 77 -4.73 9.93 6.86
N GLY A 78 -4.58 10.93 5.99
CA GLY A 78 -3.50 11.00 5.02
C GLY A 78 -2.11 11.11 5.67
N VAL A 79 -2.03 11.73 6.86
CA VAL A 79 -0.78 11.85 7.62
C VAL A 79 -0.52 10.65 8.55
N GLN A 80 -1.43 9.68 8.64
CA GLN A 80 -1.25 8.46 9.43
C GLN A 80 -0.43 7.38 8.69
N THR A 81 0.22 7.75 7.60
CA THR A 81 1.02 6.83 6.79
C THR A 81 2.46 6.86 7.27
N LEU A 82 3.04 5.67 7.48
CA LEU A 82 4.40 5.49 7.98
C LEU A 82 5.20 4.68 6.97
N GLU A 83 6.51 4.95 6.91
CA GLU A 83 7.44 4.14 6.14
C GLU A 83 7.54 2.75 6.76
N TRP A 84 7.58 1.72 5.92
CA TRP A 84 7.80 0.36 6.38
C TRP A 84 9.28 0.16 6.69
N ASP A 85 9.60 -0.18 7.94
CA ASP A 85 10.95 -0.65 8.26
C ASP A 85 11.17 -2.11 7.80
N GLU A 86 12.44 -2.52 7.72
CA GLU A 86 12.80 -3.86 7.23
C GLU A 86 12.40 -4.99 8.19
N ASN A 87 12.30 -4.70 9.50
CA ASN A 87 11.86 -5.68 10.49
C ASN A 87 10.37 -5.99 10.33
N ASP A 88 9.55 -4.97 10.11
CA ASP A 88 8.12 -5.11 9.87
C ASP A 88 7.83 -5.77 8.52
N LYS A 89 8.58 -5.40 7.47
CA LYS A 89 8.51 -6.12 6.18
C LYS A 89 8.85 -7.60 6.36
N ALA A 90 9.89 -7.94 7.14
CA ALA A 90 10.28 -9.33 7.37
C ALA A 90 9.21 -10.12 8.14
N LYS A 91 8.64 -9.55 9.20
CA LYS A 91 7.54 -10.17 9.96
C LYS A 91 6.32 -10.43 9.08
N LEU A 92 5.88 -9.43 8.31
CA LEU A 92 4.72 -9.58 7.43
C LEU A 92 4.97 -10.57 6.29
N LYS A 93 6.16 -10.58 5.70
CA LYS A 93 6.54 -11.60 4.70
C LYS A 93 6.34 -13.02 5.24
N LYS A 94 6.79 -13.29 6.47
CA LYS A 94 6.61 -14.61 7.12
C LYS A 94 5.13 -14.96 7.31
N ILE A 95 4.31 -14.01 7.73
CA ILE A 95 2.86 -14.22 7.91
C ILE A 95 2.18 -14.49 6.57
N ILE A 96 2.51 -13.70 5.54
CA ILE A 96 1.93 -13.88 4.20
C ILE A 96 2.29 -15.26 3.64
N GLN A 97 3.53 -15.72 3.82
CA GLN A 97 3.95 -17.07 3.43
C GLN A 97 3.12 -18.17 4.11
N ILE A 98 2.79 -18.01 5.40
CA ILE A 98 1.94 -18.96 6.14
C ILE A 98 0.49 -18.91 5.65
N ALA A 99 -0.03 -17.73 5.37
CA ALA A 99 -1.41 -17.53 4.93
C ALA A 99 -1.65 -17.85 3.44
N SER A 100 -0.58 -17.98 2.67
CA SER A 100 -0.66 -18.31 1.24
C SER A 100 -1.14 -19.75 1.07
N SER A 101 -2.18 -19.90 0.25
CA SER A 101 -2.80 -21.19 -0.09
C SER A 101 -2.32 -21.72 -1.44
#